data_AF-A0A3D3XB09-F1
#
_entry.id   AF-A0A3D3XB09-F1
#
_cell.length_a   1.000
_cell.length_b   1.000
_cell.length_c   1.000
_cell.angle_alpha   90.00
_cell.angle_beta   90.00
_cell.angle_gamma   90.00
#
_symmetry.space_group_name_H-M   'P 1'
#
loop_
_entity.id
_entity.type
_entity.pdbx_description
1 polymer ?
#
loop_
_entity_poly.entity_id
_entity_poly.type
_entity_poly.pdbx_seq_one_letter_code
_entity_poly.pdbx_strand_id
1 'polypeptide(L)' 'EFEEYDGGIRDLKELKIKYPSGYPFTDFILGFILMEQGRFHDSRNALLSFVNSSFDGSSWKLKAQEMIRMMAGG' A
#
# COMPACT_ATOMS: atom_id res chain seq x y z
N GLU A 1 1.89 19.32 9.27
CA GLU A 1 1.20 18.01 9.39
C GLU A 1 1.39 17.09 8.18
N PHE A 2 1.44 17.58 6.93
CA PHE A 2 1.74 16.71 5.76
C PHE A 2 3.18 16.15 5.71
N GLU A 3 4.16 16.85 6.28
CA GLU A 3 5.58 16.50 6.20
C GLU A 3 5.93 15.17 6.90
N GLU A 4 5.23 14.82 7.99
CA GLU A 4 5.49 13.56 8.73
C GLU A 4 5.02 12.33 7.93
N TYR A 5 3.87 12.45 7.26
CA TYR A 5 3.36 11.39 6.39
C TYR A 5 4.22 11.18 5.14
N ASP A 6 4.80 12.25 4.60
CA ASP A 6 5.77 12.13 3.50
C ASP A 6 7.07 11.47 3.95
N GLY A 7 7.52 11.72 5.19
CA GLY A 7 8.61 11.01 5.84
C GLY A 7 8.34 9.50 5.94
N GLY A 8 7.18 9.12 6.47
CA GLY A 8 6.77 7.71 6.59
C GLY A 8 6.65 7.01 5.23
N ILE A 9 6.09 7.68 4.21
CA ILE A 9 6.02 7.14 2.85
C ILE A 9 7.43 6.92 2.27
N ARG A 10 8.35 7.88 2.47
CA ARG A 10 9.74 7.76 2.01
C ARG A 10 10.41 6.56 2.67
N ASP A 11 10.31 6.42 3.98
CA ASP A 11 10.97 5.34 4.72
C ASP A 11 10.45 3.95 4.28
N LEU A 12 9.14 3.83 4.02
CA LEU A 12 8.55 2.61 3.47
C LEU A 12 9.05 2.31 2.05
N LYS A 13 9.23 3.33 1.20
CA LYS A 13 9.82 3.17 -0.15
C LYS A 13 11.30 2.76 -0.06
N GLU A 14 12.07 3.37 0.83
CA GLU A 14 13.48 3.01 1.06
C GLU A 14 13.61 1.57 1.57
N LEU A 15 12.73 1.14 2.47
CA LEU A 15 12.69 -0.23 2.96
C LEU A 15 12.46 -1.23 1.80
N LYS A 16 11.54 -0.92 0.89
CA LYS A 16 11.29 -1.74 -0.31
C LYS A 16 12.49 -1.81 -1.26
N ILE A 17 13.21 -0.70 -1.43
CA ILE A 17 14.42 -0.66 -2.24
C ILE A 17 15.52 -1.53 -1.61
N LYS A 18 15.69 -1.41 -0.29
CA LYS A 18 16.73 -2.13 0.46
C LYS A 18 16.45 -3.64 0.56
N TYR A 19 15.17 -4.02 0.65
CA TYR A 19 14.74 -5.42 0.78
C TYR A 19 13.61 -5.75 -0.20
N PRO A 20 13.93 -5.94 -1.50
CA PRO A 20 12.94 -6.30 -2.50
C PRO A 20 12.20 -7.57 -2.06
N SER A 21 10.87 -7.50 -1.98
CA SER A 21 9.98 -8.60 -1.57
C SER A 21 10.15 -9.12 -0.14
N GLY A 22 11.03 -8.54 0.69
CA GLY A 22 11.25 -8.98 2.07
C GLY A 22 10.12 -8.58 3.02
N TYR A 23 9.42 -7.48 2.71
CA TYR A 23 8.32 -6.96 3.53
C TYR A 23 7.08 -6.66 2.68
N PRO A 24 6.35 -7.69 2.23
CA PRO A 24 5.18 -7.50 1.39
C PRO A 24 4.11 -6.60 2.01
N PHE A 25 3.97 -6.64 3.34
CA PHE A 25 2.98 -5.82 4.06
C PHE A 25 3.24 -4.31 3.95
N THR A 26 4.47 -3.90 3.60
CA THR A 26 4.80 -2.50 3.32
C THR A 26 3.96 -1.94 2.17
N ASP A 27 3.60 -2.75 1.17
CA ASP A 27 2.74 -2.34 0.07
C ASP A 27 1.29 -2.12 0.50
N PHE A 28 0.81 -2.87 1.49
CA PHE A 28 -0.49 -2.61 2.09
C PHE A 28 -0.53 -1.25 2.80
N ILE A 29 0.48 -0.98 3.64
CA ILE A 29 0.58 0.27 4.40
C ILE A 29 0.71 1.48 3.45
N LEU A 30 1.59 1.38 2.44
CA LEU A 30 1.72 2.42 1.42
C LEU A 30 0.38 2.66 0.71
N GLY A 31 -0.29 1.59 0.28
CA GLY A 31 -1.60 1.64 -0.34
C GLY A 31 -2.64 2.37 0.52
N PHE A 32 -2.69 2.06 1.81
CA PHE A 32 -3.57 2.70 2.77
C PHE A 32 -3.30 4.20 2.92
N ILE A 33 -2.06 4.60 3.22
CA ILE A 33 -1.70 6.02 3.41
C ILE A 33 -2.00 6.84 2.14
N LEU A 34 -1.65 6.29 0.97
CA LEU A 34 -1.90 6.95 -0.31
C LEU A 34 -3.40 7.11 -0.59
N MET A 35 -4.24 6.17 -0.15
CA MET A 35 -5.70 6.28 -0.26
C MET A 35 -6.23 7.43 0.59
N GLU A 36 -5.81 7.52 1.85
CA GLU A 36 -6.21 8.59 2.78
C GLU A 36 -5.78 9.97 2.29
N GLN A 37 -4.68 10.05 1.52
CA GLN A 37 -4.21 11.29 0.86
C GLN A 37 -4.93 11.60 -0.47
N GLY A 38 -5.90 10.80 -0.90
CA GLY A 38 -6.58 10.97 -2.20
C GLY A 38 -5.74 10.57 -3.42
N ARG A 39 -4.57 9.95 -3.21
CA ARG A 39 -3.65 9.51 -4.27
C ARG A 39 -4.05 8.12 -4.78
N PHE A 40 -5.26 8.01 -5.31
CA PHE A 40 -5.89 6.72 -5.62
C PHE A 40 -5.15 5.88 -6.66
N HIS A 41 -4.50 6.50 -7.65
CA HIS A 41 -3.71 5.75 -8.63
C HIS A 41 -2.52 5.04 -7.98
N ASP A 42 -1.72 5.78 -7.18
CA ASP A 42 -0.56 5.23 -6.48
C ASP A 42 -0.99 4.20 -5.43
N SER A 43 -2.09 4.48 -4.71
CA SER A 43 -2.69 3.56 -3.75
C SER A 43 -3.06 2.23 -4.40
N ARG A 44 -3.79 2.27 -5.53
CA ARG A 44 -4.22 1.08 -6.25
C ARG A 44 -3.03 0.23 -6.71
N ASN A 45 -1.97 0.86 -7.20
CA ASN A 45 -0.76 0.15 -7.62
C ASN A 45 -0.08 -0.57 -6.44
N ALA A 46 0.04 0.11 -5.28
CA ALA A 46 0.61 -0.50 -4.08
C ALA A 46 -0.26 -1.65 -3.55
N LEU A 47 -1.58 -1.48 -3.46
CA LEU A 47 -2.49 -2.53 -2.99
C LEU A 47 -2.51 -3.74 -3.94
N LEU A 48 -2.42 -3.55 -5.26
CA LEU A 48 -2.31 -4.65 -6.21
C LEU A 48 -0.99 -5.42 -6.04
N SER A 49 0.12 -4.71 -5.82
CA SER A 49 1.41 -5.33 -5.49
C SER A 49 1.29 -6.21 -4.24
N PHE A 50 0.64 -5.71 -3.18
CA PHE A 50 0.39 -6.48 -1.96
C PHE A 50 -0.48 -7.73 -2.19
N VAL A 51 -1.60 -7.61 -2.92
CA VAL A 51 -2.51 -8.74 -3.21
C VAL A 51 -1.77 -9.87 -3.93
N ASN A 52 -0.90 -9.52 -4.87
CA ASN A 52 -0.13 -10.46 -5.69
C ASN A 52 1.15 -10.99 -5.00
N SER A 53 1.48 -10.50 -3.80
CA SER A 53 2.67 -10.91 -3.07
C SER A 53 2.55 -12.30 -2.42
N SER A 54 3.66 -12.82 -1.89
CA SER A 54 3.70 -14.05 -1.10
C SER A 54 3.17 -13.91 0.34
N PHE A 55 2.49 -12.82 0.69
CA PHE A 55 1.97 -12.62 2.04
C PHE A 55 0.86 -13.64 2.40
N ASP A 56 1.02 -14.35 3.52
CA ASP A 56 0.14 -15.45 3.94
C ASP A 56 -1.14 -15.03 4.72
N GLY A 57 -1.41 -13.72 4.83
CA GLY A 57 -2.64 -13.22 5.46
C GLY A 57 -3.79 -13.00 4.48
N SER A 58 -4.68 -13.99 4.34
CA SER A 58 -5.83 -13.93 3.43
C SER A 58 -6.80 -12.78 3.76
N SER A 59 -7.05 -12.50 5.04
CA SER A 59 -7.93 -11.40 5.49
C SER A 59 -7.41 -10.03 5.05
N TRP A 60 -6.10 -9.81 5.11
CA TRP A 60 -5.48 -8.56 4.65
C TRP A 60 -5.54 -8.42 3.13
N LYS A 61 -5.35 -9.51 2.39
CA LYS A 61 -5.53 -9.50 0.93
C LYS A 61 -6.96 -9.17 0.54
N LEU A 62 -7.95 -9.73 1.26
CA LEU A 62 -9.36 -9.37 1.07
C LEU A 62 -9.61 -7.89 1.38
N LYS A 63 -9.01 -7.35 2.45
CA LYS A 63 -9.13 -5.93 2.77
C LYS A 63 -8.54 -5.03 1.68
N ALA A 64 -7.37 -5.38 1.16
CA ALA A 64 -6.75 -4.64 0.06
C ALA A 64 -7.63 -4.65 -1.21
N GLN A 65 -8.26 -5.78 -1.52
CA GLN A 65 -9.21 -5.88 -2.64
C GLN A 65 -10.46 -5.02 -2.42
N GLU A 66 -11.00 -4.97 -1.21
CA GLU A 66 -12.12 -4.08 -0.86
C GLU A 66 -11.73 -2.61 -1.07
N MET A 67 -10.55 -2.20 -0.60
CA MET A 67 -10.03 -0.85 -0.79
C MET A 67 -9.88 -0.47 -2.27
N ILE A 68 -9.34 -1.38 -3.09
CA ILE A 68 -9.26 -1.18 -4.54
C ILE A 68 -10.64 -0.96 -5.16
N ARG A 69 -11.67 -1.69 -4.70
CA ARG A 69 -13.04 -1.54 -5.22
C ARG A 69 -13.67 -0.20 -4.82
N MET A 70 -13.44 0.25 -3.58
CA MET A 70 -13.93 1.55 -3.11
C MET A 70 -13.41 2.71 -3.98
N MET A 71 -12.15 2.62 -4.43
CA MET A 71 -11.56 3.64 -5.32
C MET A 71 -12.05 3.58 -6.77
N ALA A 72 -12.66 2.47 -7.21
CA ALA A 72 -13.14 2.31 -8.60
C ALA A 72 -14.57 2.82 -8.82
N GLY A 73 -15.30 3.13 -7.75
CA GLY A 73 -16.70 3.59 -7.79
C GLY A 73 -16.89 5.10 -7.57
N GLY A 74 -15.82 5.89 -7.66
CA GLY A 74 -15.84 7.36 -7.53
C GLY A 74 -15.79 8.07 -8.87
#